data_AF-A0A1F3X014-F1
#
_entry.id   AF-A0A1F3X014-F1
#
_cell.length_a   1.000
_cell.length_b   1.000
_cell.length_c   1.000
_cell.angle_alpha   90.00
_cell.angle_beta   90.00
_cell.angle_gamma   90.00
#
_symmetry.space_group_name_H-M   'P 1'
#
loop_
_entity.id
_entity.type
_entity.pdbx_description
1 polymer ?
#
loop_
_entity_poly.entity_id
_entity_poly.type
_entity_poly.pdbx_seq_one_letter_code
_entity_poly.pdbx_strand_id
1 'polypeptide(L)'
;MRDGLFRTFKTIGLVLTLGVSMNAYAGFLGLGGDSWKEEVLLHDGSKLIVRRSQSYGGRHEIGQPPPIKEHTIIFTLPGSNKTITWTSEYGDDLGRTNFNLLAVHVLNGTPYVVASPNLSMSYNKWGRPNPPYVFFKYDGKVWQRIQLSEFPAEFKTINVSLDIRGRQAENLVSLGFVSAEKIKELNHHTTIPEYQTIVRTPLDHWKPRPVYSGPKAPYSITPPNTTDSKN
;
A
#
# COMPACT_ATOMS: atom_id res chain seq x y z
N MET A 1 48.00 -54.78 7.09
CA MET A 1 46.57 -54.73 6.70
C MET A 1 46.02 -53.45 7.30
N ARG A 2 45.52 -52.54 6.45
CA ARG A 2 45.09 -51.19 6.81
C ARG A 2 43.57 -51.16 6.89
N ASP A 3 43.05 -50.84 8.06
CA ASP A 3 41.67 -50.41 8.29
C ASP A 3 41.49 -48.94 7.88
N GLY A 4 40.27 -48.55 7.53
CA GLY A 4 39.85 -47.15 7.36
C GLY A 4 39.07 -46.92 6.05
N LEU A 5 37.80 -47.30 5.98
CA LEU A 5 36.62 -46.56 6.43
C LEU A 5 36.16 -45.47 5.42
N PHE A 6 34.98 -45.75 4.87
CA PHE A 6 34.16 -45.00 3.94
C PHE A 6 34.11 -43.47 4.15
N ARG A 7 34.26 -42.70 3.05
CA ARG A 7 33.82 -41.31 2.95
C ARG A 7 32.52 -41.25 2.14
N THR A 8 31.40 -41.07 2.84
CA THR A 8 30.10 -40.75 2.23
C THR A 8 29.83 -39.26 2.45
N PHE A 9 29.79 -38.47 1.38
CA PHE A 9 29.33 -37.08 1.43
C PHE A 9 27.80 -37.07 1.64
N LYS A 10 27.34 -36.61 2.81
CA LYS A 10 25.92 -36.28 3.03
C LYS A 10 25.70 -34.80 2.69
N THR A 11 25.04 -34.54 1.57
CA THR A 11 24.45 -33.23 1.24
C THR A 11 23.29 -32.98 2.21
N ILE A 12 23.43 -32.01 3.11
CA ILE A 12 22.34 -31.55 3.97
C ILE A 12 21.60 -30.45 3.21
N GLY A 13 20.48 -30.82 2.59
CA GLY A 13 19.48 -29.85 2.14
C GLY A 13 18.71 -29.33 3.35
N LEU A 14 19.00 -28.10 3.77
CA LEU A 14 18.27 -27.43 4.84
C LEU A 14 17.01 -26.78 4.26
N VAL A 15 15.88 -27.48 4.33
CA VAL A 15 14.56 -26.88 4.12
C VAL A 15 14.09 -26.32 5.48
N LEU A 16 14.28 -25.02 5.68
CA LEU A 16 13.74 -24.28 6.83
C LEU A 16 12.24 -24.03 6.63
N THR A 17 11.40 -25.01 6.95
CA THR A 17 9.97 -24.75 7.20
C THR A 17 9.82 -24.13 8.59
N LEU A 18 9.96 -22.80 8.67
CA LEU A 18 9.56 -22.05 9.86
C LEU A 18 8.03 -21.99 9.92
N GLY A 19 7.45 -23.01 10.56
CA GLY A 19 6.09 -22.97 11.06
C GLY A 19 6.00 -21.97 12.22
N VAL A 20 5.58 -20.74 11.92
CA VAL A 20 5.08 -19.81 12.93
C VAL A 20 3.57 -19.95 12.99
N SER A 21 3.10 -20.68 14.00
CA SER A 21 1.73 -20.62 14.50
C SER A 21 1.46 -19.18 14.95
N MET A 22 0.77 -18.41 14.11
CA MET A 22 0.24 -17.11 14.50
C MET A 22 -1.25 -17.26 14.74
N ASN A 23 -1.62 -17.11 16.01
CA ASN A 23 -2.99 -16.99 16.51
C ASN A 23 -3.92 -16.22 15.55
N ALA A 24 -5.13 -16.74 15.39
CA ALA A 24 -6.23 -16.11 14.69
C ALA A 24 -6.58 -14.78 15.37
N TYR A 25 -6.03 -13.68 14.85
CA TYR A 25 -6.55 -12.34 15.09
C TYR A 25 -7.37 -11.95 13.87
N ALA A 26 -8.68 -12.22 13.95
CA ALA A 26 -9.66 -11.62 13.06
C ALA A 26 -9.77 -10.13 13.44
N GLY A 27 -9.15 -9.26 12.63
CA GLY A 27 -9.05 -7.83 12.90
C GLY A 27 -8.09 -7.53 14.05
N PHE A 28 -7.06 -6.73 13.81
CA PHE A 28 -6.07 -6.32 14.81
C PHE A 28 -6.66 -5.57 16.03
N LEU A 29 -8.00 -5.44 16.15
CA LEU A 29 -8.74 -4.99 17.33
C LEU A 29 -10.11 -5.70 17.55
N GLY A 30 -10.42 -6.81 16.88
CA GLY A 30 -11.76 -7.46 17.01
C GLY A 30 -12.95 -6.60 16.56
N LEU A 31 -12.68 -5.47 15.89
CA LEU A 31 -13.65 -4.64 15.20
C LEU A 31 -13.63 -5.05 13.72
N GLY A 32 -14.80 -5.40 13.17
CA GLY A 32 -14.95 -5.97 11.83
C GLY A 32 -14.08 -5.31 10.76
N GLY A 33 -13.50 -6.15 9.90
CA GLY A 33 -12.60 -5.74 8.82
C GLY A 33 -11.95 -6.95 8.15
N ASP A 34 -11.30 -6.70 7.03
CA ASP A 34 -10.66 -7.73 6.22
C ASP A 34 -9.19 -7.89 6.59
N SER A 35 -8.69 -9.12 6.60
CA SER A 35 -7.26 -9.39 6.75
C SER A 35 -6.83 -10.64 5.99
N TRP A 36 -5.66 -10.56 5.37
CA TRP A 36 -5.02 -11.64 4.64
C TRP A 36 -3.51 -11.49 4.70
N LYS A 37 -2.79 -12.50 4.20
CA LYS A 37 -1.33 -12.48 4.04
C LYS A 37 -0.99 -12.39 2.56
N GLU A 38 0.05 -11.64 2.24
CA GLU A 38 0.62 -11.52 0.90
C GLU A 38 2.09 -11.93 0.95
N GLU A 39 2.50 -12.81 0.05
CA GLU A 39 3.91 -13.10 -0.20
C GLU A 39 4.45 -12.12 -1.24
N VAL A 40 5.27 -11.20 -0.77
CA VAL A 40 5.85 -10.13 -1.57
C VAL A 40 7.20 -10.57 -2.12
N LEU A 41 7.37 -10.55 -3.43
CA LEU A 41 8.66 -10.79 -4.08
C LEU A 41 9.50 -9.51 -4.07
N LEU A 42 10.68 -9.59 -3.45
CA LEU A 42 11.65 -8.49 -3.36
C LEU A 42 12.57 -8.44 -4.58
N HIS A 43 13.27 -7.31 -4.72
CA HIS A 43 14.17 -7.03 -5.84
C HIS A 43 15.32 -8.03 -6.01
N ASP A 44 15.74 -8.70 -4.94
CA ASP A 44 16.79 -9.72 -4.91
C ASP A 44 16.27 -11.15 -5.12
N GLY A 45 14.96 -11.31 -5.37
CA GLY A 45 14.29 -12.60 -5.53
C GLY A 45 13.88 -13.26 -4.22
N SER A 46 14.22 -12.67 -3.06
CA SER A 46 13.73 -13.15 -1.77
C SER A 46 12.23 -12.83 -1.58
N LYS A 47 11.59 -13.56 -0.66
CA LYS A 47 10.16 -13.45 -0.39
C LYS A 47 9.92 -12.91 1.02
N LEU A 48 8.97 -11.99 1.15
CA LEU A 48 8.57 -11.37 2.41
C LEU A 48 7.08 -11.63 2.65
N ILE A 49 6.72 -12.18 3.82
CA ILE A 49 5.31 -12.34 4.18
C ILE A 49 4.81 -11.06 4.84
N VAL A 50 3.89 -10.38 4.18
CA VAL A 50 3.22 -9.17 4.65
C VAL A 50 1.80 -9.52 5.07
N ARG A 51 1.45 -9.27 6.32
CA ARG A 51 0.05 -9.30 6.76
C ARG A 51 -0.58 -7.96 6.42
N ARG A 52 -1.72 -7.98 5.76
CA ARG A 52 -2.52 -6.78 5.45
C ARG A 52 -3.83 -6.86 6.21
N SER A 53 -4.27 -5.72 6.73
CA SER A 53 -5.57 -5.58 7.36
C SER A 53 -6.20 -4.25 6.99
N GLN A 54 -7.52 -4.21 6.92
CA GLN A 54 -8.26 -2.99 6.62
C GLN A 54 -9.58 -2.92 7.38
N SER A 55 -9.96 -1.71 7.77
CA SER A 55 -11.24 -1.40 8.39
C SER A 55 -12.09 -0.53 7.46
N TYR A 56 -13.40 -0.54 7.67
CA TYR A 56 -14.35 0.19 6.83
C TYR A 56 -15.11 1.25 7.63
N GLY A 57 -15.36 2.39 7.00
CA GLY A 57 -16.05 3.52 7.62
C GLY A 57 -15.65 4.86 7.02
N GLY A 58 -16.33 5.93 7.43
CA GLY A 58 -16.09 7.29 6.95
C GLY A 58 -17.14 7.79 5.96
N ARG A 59 -16.83 8.88 5.26
CA ARG A 59 -17.80 9.62 4.41
C ARG A 59 -18.10 8.87 3.12
N HIS A 60 -19.38 8.54 2.90
CA HIS A 60 -19.92 7.91 1.70
C HIS A 60 -21.37 8.37 1.43
N GLU A 61 -21.82 8.16 0.21
CA GLU A 61 -23.20 8.44 -0.20
C GLU A 61 -24.16 7.35 0.31
N ILE A 62 -25.42 7.72 0.53
CA ILE A 62 -26.46 6.78 0.94
C ILE A 62 -26.61 5.70 -0.14
N GLY A 63 -26.60 4.43 0.27
CA GLY A 63 -26.70 3.27 -0.63
C GLY A 63 -25.36 2.80 -1.21
N GLN A 64 -24.25 3.50 -0.93
CA GLN A 64 -22.90 3.03 -1.26
C GLN A 64 -22.26 2.34 -0.05
N PRO A 65 -21.40 1.32 -0.26
CA PRO A 65 -20.66 0.73 0.85
C PRO A 65 -19.67 1.74 1.44
N PRO A 66 -19.37 1.64 2.74
CA PRO A 66 -18.38 2.49 3.38
C PRO A 66 -16.99 2.29 2.74
N PRO A 67 -16.17 3.34 2.60
CA PRO A 67 -14.83 3.21 2.05
C PRO A 67 -13.91 2.51 3.06
N ILE A 68 -12.71 2.15 2.59
CA ILE A 68 -11.61 1.77 3.49
C ILE A 68 -11.27 2.97 4.36
N LYS A 69 -11.49 2.82 5.67
CA LYS A 69 -11.20 3.82 6.69
C LYS A 69 -9.68 3.89 6.92
N GLU A 70 -9.08 2.74 7.18
CA GLU A 70 -7.66 2.55 7.45
C GLU A 70 -7.21 1.23 6.85
N HIS A 71 -5.94 1.14 6.47
CA HIS A 71 -5.32 -0.15 6.22
C HIS A 71 -3.88 -0.16 6.72
N THR A 72 -3.47 -1.32 7.21
CA THR A 72 -2.21 -1.56 7.88
C THR A 72 -1.51 -2.74 7.22
N ILE A 73 -0.20 -2.64 7.09
CA ILE A 73 0.66 -3.78 6.82
C ILE A 73 1.59 -4.04 7.99
N ILE A 74 1.82 -5.32 8.26
CA ILE A 74 2.72 -5.80 9.31
C ILE A 74 3.59 -6.91 8.73
N PHE A 75 4.90 -6.82 8.92
CA PHE A 75 5.85 -7.84 8.50
C PHE A 75 7.07 -7.88 9.42
N THR A 76 7.76 -9.01 9.44
CA THR A 76 9.06 -9.13 10.12
C THR A 76 10.17 -8.78 9.16
N LEU A 77 11.07 -7.87 9.53
CA LEU A 77 12.19 -7.47 8.70
C LEU A 77 13.15 -8.66 8.48
N PRO A 78 13.49 -9.03 7.23
CA PRO A 78 14.39 -10.14 6.93
C PRO A 78 15.73 -10.04 7.66
N GLY A 79 16.23 -11.17 8.17
CA GLY A 79 17.48 -11.23 8.94
C GLY A 79 17.38 -10.63 10.35
N SER A 80 16.18 -10.31 10.83
CA SER A 80 15.95 -9.78 12.18
C SER A 80 14.64 -10.32 12.78
N ASN A 81 14.45 -10.10 14.08
CA ASN A 81 13.17 -10.35 14.75
C ASN A 81 12.32 -9.08 14.88
N LYS A 82 12.64 -8.02 14.12
CA LYS A 82 11.95 -6.74 14.23
C LYS A 82 10.66 -6.75 13.41
N THR A 83 9.55 -6.54 14.08
CA THR A 83 8.25 -6.30 13.44
C THR A 83 8.17 -4.85 12.97
N ILE A 84 7.76 -4.66 11.71
CA ILE A 84 7.54 -3.38 11.07
C ILE A 84 6.05 -3.23 10.79
N THR A 85 5.50 -2.07 11.12
CA THR A 85 4.10 -1.71 10.88
C THR A 85 4.05 -0.43 10.08
N TRP A 86 3.30 -0.42 8.98
CA TRP A 86 2.92 0.81 8.26
C TRP A 86 1.41 0.90 8.18
N THR A 87 0.87 2.08 8.45
CA THR A 87 -0.57 2.33 8.40
C THR A 87 -0.80 3.53 7.49
N SER A 88 -1.73 3.41 6.55
CA SER A 88 -2.35 4.58 5.94
C SER A 88 -3.58 4.93 6.76
N GLU A 89 -3.39 5.93 7.60
CA GLU A 89 -4.35 6.40 8.60
C GLU A 89 -5.60 7.01 7.95
N TYR A 90 -6.67 7.10 8.75
CA TYR A 90 -7.87 7.84 8.40
C TYR A 90 -7.56 9.33 8.27
N GLY A 91 -7.89 9.93 7.14
CA GLY A 91 -7.88 11.39 7.00
C GLY A 91 -9.26 11.94 7.30
N ASP A 92 -9.44 12.67 8.40
CA ASP A 92 -10.72 13.30 8.76
C ASP A 92 -11.26 14.23 7.65
N ASP A 93 -10.35 14.92 6.98
CA ASP A 93 -10.61 15.78 5.83
C ASP A 93 -11.06 15.00 4.59
N LEU A 94 -10.57 13.77 4.44
CA LEU A 94 -10.87 12.86 3.32
C LEU A 94 -12.09 11.97 3.59
N GLY A 95 -12.40 11.73 4.87
CA GLY A 95 -13.37 10.75 5.31
C GLY A 95 -13.02 9.31 4.94
N ARG A 96 -11.73 8.97 4.77
CA ARG A 96 -11.21 7.65 4.35
C ARG A 96 -9.68 7.58 4.51
N THR A 97 -9.09 6.43 4.19
CA THR A 97 -7.63 6.23 4.19
C THR A 97 -6.92 7.14 3.16
N ASN A 98 -5.73 7.63 3.50
CA ASN A 98 -4.96 8.55 2.66
C ASN A 98 -4.41 7.89 1.39
N PHE A 99 -4.04 6.61 1.43
CA PHE A 99 -3.25 5.98 0.37
C PHE A 99 -3.81 4.63 -0.08
N ASN A 100 -3.44 4.24 -1.30
CA ASN A 100 -3.47 2.87 -1.76
C ASN A 100 -2.03 2.33 -1.76
N LEU A 101 -1.78 1.23 -1.06
CA LEU A 101 -0.46 0.58 -1.06
C LEU A 101 -0.19 -0.06 -2.42
N LEU A 102 1.01 0.20 -2.97
CA LEU A 102 1.45 -0.32 -4.25
C LEU A 102 2.64 -1.27 -4.14
N ALA A 103 3.56 -1.03 -3.20
CA ALA A 103 4.68 -1.94 -3.00
C ALA A 103 5.26 -1.85 -1.59
N VAL A 104 5.86 -2.96 -1.17
CA VAL A 104 6.72 -3.07 0.01
C VAL A 104 8.07 -3.61 -0.44
N HIS A 105 9.14 -2.89 -0.12
CA HIS A 105 10.50 -3.27 -0.47
C HIS A 105 11.39 -3.25 0.76
N VAL A 106 12.49 -4.00 0.70
CA VAL A 106 13.56 -3.97 1.71
C VAL A 106 14.88 -3.95 0.96
N LEU A 107 15.77 -3.02 1.33
CA LEU A 107 17.15 -2.98 0.84
C LEU A 107 18.09 -2.77 2.02
N ASN A 108 19.09 -3.63 2.18
CA ASN A 108 20.08 -3.57 3.26
C ASN A 108 19.45 -3.40 4.66
N GLY A 109 18.42 -4.20 4.95
CA GLY A 109 17.68 -4.14 6.22
C GLY A 109 16.79 -2.91 6.40
N THR A 110 16.65 -2.06 5.38
CA THR A 110 15.80 -0.85 5.43
C THR A 110 14.52 -1.08 4.65
N PRO A 111 13.34 -1.03 5.30
CA PRO A 111 12.05 -1.07 4.62
C PRO A 111 11.69 0.21 3.87
N TYR A 112 10.99 0.04 2.75
CA TYR A 112 10.42 1.09 1.94
C TYR A 112 8.99 0.75 1.52
N VAL A 113 8.15 1.76 1.41
CA VAL A 113 6.77 1.65 0.92
C VAL A 113 6.57 2.60 -0.23
N VAL A 114 5.89 2.11 -1.27
CA VAL A 114 5.33 2.93 -2.35
C VAL A 114 3.82 2.90 -2.21
N ALA A 115 3.21 4.07 -2.21
CA ALA A 115 1.76 4.20 -2.17
C ALA A 115 1.30 5.29 -3.15
N SER A 116 0.07 5.21 -3.64
CA SER A 116 -0.57 6.31 -4.38
C SER A 116 -1.59 7.02 -3.53
N PRO A 117 -1.77 8.35 -3.68
CA PRO A 117 -2.84 9.06 -3.01
C PRO A 117 -4.22 8.49 -3.38
N ASN A 118 -5.06 8.29 -2.38
CA ASN A 118 -6.42 7.78 -2.54
C ASN A 118 -7.36 8.90 -3.03
N LEU A 119 -7.70 8.87 -4.33
CA LEU A 119 -8.55 9.84 -5.02
C LEU A 119 -7.97 11.28 -5.04
N SER A 120 -8.71 12.18 -5.67
CA SER A 120 -8.30 13.57 -5.93
C SER A 120 -8.05 14.39 -4.66
N MET A 121 -8.81 14.17 -3.59
CA MET A 121 -8.63 14.89 -2.33
C MET A 121 -7.29 14.56 -1.68
N SER A 122 -6.96 13.28 -1.58
CA SER A 122 -5.64 12.86 -1.08
C SER A 122 -4.52 13.34 -2.03
N TYR A 123 -4.72 13.22 -3.34
CA TYR A 123 -3.76 13.71 -4.32
C TYR A 123 -3.42 15.20 -4.13
N ASN A 124 -4.42 16.04 -3.90
CA ASN A 124 -4.23 17.46 -3.58
C ASN A 124 -3.51 17.65 -2.23
N LYS A 125 -3.95 16.95 -1.18
CA LYS A 125 -3.37 17.00 0.16
C LYS A 125 -1.87 16.68 0.17
N TRP A 126 -1.46 15.70 -0.63
CA TRP A 126 -0.09 15.19 -0.65
C TRP A 126 0.81 15.87 -1.69
N GLY A 127 0.39 17.02 -2.22
CA GLY A 127 1.21 17.90 -3.06
C GLY A 127 1.24 17.53 -4.53
N ARG A 128 0.22 16.81 -5.02
CA ARG A 128 0.05 16.47 -6.44
C ARG A 128 1.29 15.80 -7.05
N PRO A 129 1.80 14.69 -6.47
CA PRO A 129 3.03 14.07 -6.94
C PRO A 129 2.94 13.65 -8.42
N ASN A 130 4.06 13.75 -9.14
CA ASN A 130 4.19 13.27 -10.52
C ASN A 130 5.55 12.57 -10.73
N PRO A 131 5.60 11.24 -10.94
CA PRO A 131 4.47 10.29 -11.03
C PRO A 131 3.65 10.23 -9.72
N PRO A 132 2.40 9.72 -9.74
CA PRO A 132 1.43 9.87 -8.65
C PRO A 132 1.69 8.94 -7.45
N TYR A 133 2.93 8.95 -6.95
CA TYR A 133 3.38 8.14 -5.82
C TYR A 133 3.81 9.02 -4.65
N VAL A 134 3.68 8.45 -3.45
CA VAL A 134 4.30 8.91 -2.22
C VAL A 134 5.18 7.78 -1.71
N PHE A 135 6.45 8.10 -1.47
CA PHE A 135 7.47 7.16 -1.06
C PHE A 135 7.75 7.31 0.42
N PHE A 136 7.87 6.19 1.11
CA PHE A 136 8.22 6.15 2.51
C PHE A 136 9.45 5.26 2.73
N LYS A 137 10.32 5.70 3.65
CA LYS A 137 11.46 4.95 4.17
C LYS A 137 11.29 4.80 5.67
N TYR A 138 11.55 3.61 6.19
CA TYR A 138 11.60 3.42 7.63
C TYR A 138 13.01 3.73 8.14
N ASP A 139 13.16 4.69 9.04
CA ASP A 139 14.45 5.17 9.55
C ASP A 139 15.01 4.33 10.72
N GLY A 140 14.32 3.25 11.06
CA GLY A 140 14.61 2.42 12.24
C GLY A 140 13.74 2.75 13.44
N LYS A 141 12.98 3.85 13.42
CA LYS A 141 12.01 4.22 14.46
C LYS A 141 10.64 4.49 13.87
N VAL A 142 10.57 5.34 12.85
CA VAL A 142 9.33 5.82 12.24
C VAL A 142 9.43 5.82 10.71
N TRP A 143 8.28 5.92 10.05
CA TRP A 143 8.22 6.09 8.60
C TRP A 143 8.39 7.55 8.24
N GLN A 144 9.33 7.82 7.34
CA GLN A 144 9.59 9.15 6.79
C GLN A 144 9.16 9.18 5.33
N ARG A 145 8.47 10.25 4.93
CA ARG A 145 8.26 10.53 3.50
C ARG A 145 9.61 10.92 2.89
N ILE A 146 9.93 10.33 1.75
CA ILE A 146 11.16 10.64 1.01
C ILE A 146 10.83 11.12 -0.41
N GLN A 147 11.81 11.76 -1.06
CA GLN A 147 11.71 12.11 -2.48
C GLN A 147 11.99 10.90 -3.38
N LEU A 148 11.53 10.95 -4.63
CA LEU A 148 11.81 9.91 -5.63
C LEU A 148 13.32 9.73 -5.88
N SER A 149 14.11 10.80 -5.79
CA SER A 149 15.57 10.75 -5.90
C SER A 149 16.25 9.92 -4.81
N GLU A 150 15.60 9.79 -3.64
CA GLU A 150 16.09 8.99 -2.50
C GLU A 150 15.55 7.56 -2.53
N PHE A 151 14.57 7.26 -3.39
CA PHE A 151 13.96 5.94 -3.49
C PHE A 151 14.84 5.00 -4.34
N PRO A 152 15.32 3.86 -3.79
CA PRO A 152 16.35 3.03 -4.44
C PRO A 152 15.98 2.60 -5.86
N ALA A 153 16.91 2.78 -6.81
CA ALA A 153 16.70 2.56 -8.25
C ALA A 153 16.41 1.09 -8.62
N GLU A 154 16.85 0.15 -7.78
CA GLU A 154 16.63 -1.30 -7.96
C GLU A 154 15.15 -1.69 -7.81
N PHE A 155 14.37 -0.91 -7.06
CA PHE A 155 12.95 -1.16 -6.88
C PHE A 155 12.19 -0.75 -8.14
N LYS A 156 11.66 -1.75 -8.84
CA LYS A 156 10.93 -1.58 -10.11
C LYS A 156 9.51 -2.14 -10.07
N THR A 157 9.19 -2.96 -9.08
CA THR A 157 7.97 -3.77 -9.08
C THR A 157 6.92 -3.23 -8.13
N ILE A 158 5.67 -3.41 -8.55
CA ILE A 158 4.45 -3.28 -7.75
C ILE A 158 4.13 -4.70 -7.31
N ASN A 159 4.29 -4.97 -6.01
CA ASN A 159 4.45 -6.33 -5.49
C ASN A 159 3.45 -6.69 -4.37
N VAL A 160 2.35 -5.95 -4.30
CA VAL A 160 1.16 -6.29 -3.49
C VAL A 160 -0.09 -6.31 -4.36
N SER A 161 -1.16 -6.91 -3.86
CA SER A 161 -2.48 -6.89 -4.50
C SER A 161 -3.03 -5.46 -4.57
N LEU A 162 -3.46 -5.06 -5.78
CA LEU A 162 -3.97 -3.70 -6.05
C LEU A 162 -5.47 -3.56 -5.82
N ASP A 163 -6.26 -4.56 -6.26
CA ASP A 163 -7.71 -4.56 -6.08
C ASP A 163 -8.09 -5.22 -4.75
N ILE A 164 -8.45 -4.38 -3.78
CA ILE A 164 -8.61 -4.75 -2.37
C ILE A 164 -9.99 -4.38 -1.83
N ARG A 165 -10.99 -4.19 -2.70
CA ARG A 165 -12.33 -3.75 -2.32
C ARG A 165 -13.40 -4.71 -2.81
N GLY A 166 -14.57 -4.66 -2.15
CA GLY A 166 -15.73 -5.48 -2.53
C GLY A 166 -15.39 -6.97 -2.64
N ARG A 167 -15.88 -7.61 -3.71
CA ARG A 167 -15.67 -9.04 -3.96
C ARG A 167 -14.19 -9.43 -4.03
N GLN A 168 -13.31 -8.54 -4.48
CA GLN A 168 -11.88 -8.80 -4.55
C GLN A 168 -11.28 -8.88 -3.15
N ALA A 169 -11.70 -8.00 -2.23
CA ALA A 169 -11.31 -8.10 -0.82
C ALA A 169 -11.78 -9.40 -0.20
N GLU A 170 -13.06 -9.76 -0.40
CA GLU A 170 -13.65 -11.02 0.07
C GLU A 170 -12.86 -12.24 -0.44
N ASN A 171 -12.47 -12.24 -1.72
CA ASN A 171 -11.65 -13.30 -2.32
C ASN A 171 -10.26 -13.37 -1.67
N LEU A 172 -9.60 -12.24 -1.42
CA LEU A 172 -8.28 -12.21 -0.75
C LEU A 172 -8.37 -12.74 0.68
N VAL A 173 -9.42 -12.37 1.42
CA VAL A 173 -9.69 -12.88 2.77
C VAL A 173 -9.97 -14.37 2.74
N SER A 174 -10.81 -14.83 1.81
CA SER A 174 -11.14 -16.25 1.65
C SER A 174 -9.91 -17.10 1.30
N LEU A 175 -8.95 -16.55 0.54
CA LEU A 175 -7.67 -17.21 0.29
C LEU A 175 -6.80 -17.25 1.56
N GLY A 176 -6.85 -16.20 2.38
CA GLY A 176 -6.07 -16.05 3.63
C GLY A 176 -4.57 -15.84 3.42
N PHE A 177 -4.01 -16.37 2.33
CA PHE A 177 -2.65 -16.22 1.88
C PHE A 177 -2.60 -16.12 0.35
N VAL A 178 -1.93 -15.09 -0.15
CA VAL A 178 -1.81 -14.78 -1.58
C VAL A 178 -0.34 -14.86 -1.95
N SER A 179 0.04 -15.81 -2.82
CA SER A 179 1.43 -15.98 -3.23
C SER A 179 1.91 -14.86 -4.16
N ALA A 180 3.23 -14.68 -4.30
CA ALA A 180 3.79 -13.69 -5.21
C ALA A 180 3.33 -13.89 -6.67
N GLU A 181 3.18 -15.15 -7.09
CA GLU A 181 2.71 -15.51 -8.42
C GLU A 181 1.23 -15.15 -8.60
N LYS A 182 0.41 -15.35 -7.56
CA LYS A 182 -1.00 -14.93 -7.59
C LYS A 182 -1.14 -13.40 -7.59
N ILE A 183 -0.32 -12.69 -6.84
CA ILE A 183 -0.28 -11.21 -6.87
C ILE A 183 0.03 -10.73 -8.30
N LYS A 184 1.02 -11.34 -8.96
CA LYS A 184 1.37 -11.02 -10.34
C LYS A 184 0.21 -11.28 -11.29
N GLU A 185 -0.50 -12.40 -11.14
CA GLU A 185 -1.71 -12.73 -11.90
C GLU A 185 -2.82 -11.70 -11.69
N LEU A 186 -3.14 -11.36 -10.43
CA LEU A 186 -4.18 -10.38 -10.08
C LEU A 186 -3.86 -8.99 -10.64
N ASN A 187 -2.60 -8.58 -10.57
CA ASN A 187 -2.16 -7.27 -11.05
C ASN A 187 -2.00 -7.21 -12.58
N HIS A 188 -1.90 -8.34 -13.28
CA HIS A 188 -1.69 -8.39 -14.73
C HIS A 188 -2.76 -7.62 -15.51
N HIS A 189 -3.99 -7.59 -15.00
CA HIS A 189 -5.13 -6.92 -15.63
C HIS A 189 -5.30 -5.46 -15.19
N THR A 190 -4.32 -4.86 -14.51
CA THR A 190 -4.39 -3.44 -14.15
C THR A 190 -4.48 -2.57 -15.40
N THR A 191 -5.49 -1.69 -15.42
CA THR A 191 -5.70 -0.72 -16.51
C THR A 191 -4.90 0.56 -16.33
N ILE A 192 -4.18 0.69 -15.20
CA ILE A 192 -3.31 1.81 -14.87
C ILE A 192 -1.88 1.43 -15.26
N PRO A 193 -1.33 1.94 -16.39
CA PRO A 193 0.00 1.55 -16.86
C PRO A 193 1.10 1.82 -15.84
N GLU A 194 0.93 2.87 -15.04
CA GLU A 194 1.85 3.26 -13.96
C GLU A 194 1.90 2.23 -12.82
N TYR A 195 0.98 1.27 -12.76
CA TYR A 195 0.99 0.21 -11.74
C TYR A 195 1.59 -1.11 -12.28
N GLN A 196 2.08 -1.13 -13.51
CA GLN A 196 2.83 -2.28 -14.04
C GLN A 196 4.30 -2.24 -13.57
N THR A 197 4.86 -1.05 -13.43
CA THR A 197 6.22 -0.81 -12.94
C THR A 197 6.31 0.55 -12.26
N ILE A 198 7.26 0.71 -11.34
CA ILE A 198 7.51 1.99 -10.69
C ILE A 198 8.10 2.96 -11.71
N VAL A 199 7.27 3.90 -12.16
CA VAL A 199 7.67 4.98 -13.05
C VAL A 199 8.59 5.95 -12.30
N ARG A 200 9.65 6.42 -12.98
CA ARG A 200 10.64 7.35 -12.39
C ARG A 200 10.75 8.69 -13.09
N THR A 201 9.99 8.88 -14.17
CA THR A 201 9.91 10.14 -14.90
C THR A 201 8.53 10.76 -14.72
N PRO A 202 8.42 12.10 -14.71
CA PRO A 202 7.13 12.76 -14.73
C PRO A 202 6.29 12.31 -15.93
N LEU A 203 4.99 12.10 -15.70
CA LEU A 203 4.02 11.72 -16.71
C LEU A 203 3.32 12.98 -17.23
N ASP A 204 3.21 13.10 -18.55
CA ASP A 204 2.64 14.29 -19.19
C ASP A 204 1.17 14.51 -18.84
N HIS A 205 0.37 13.44 -18.80
CA HIS A 205 -1.05 13.51 -18.47
C HIS A 205 -1.33 13.78 -16.98
N TRP A 206 -0.31 13.73 -16.12
CA TRP A 206 -0.36 14.11 -14.70
C TRP A 206 0.21 15.50 -14.43
N LYS A 207 0.70 16.21 -15.45
CA LYS A 207 1.07 17.62 -15.28
C LYS A 207 -0.17 18.39 -14.83
N PRO A 208 -0.08 19.23 -13.78
CA PRO A 208 -1.18 20.11 -13.41
C PRO A 208 -1.63 20.84 -14.66
N ARG A 209 -2.92 20.74 -15.00
CA ARG A 209 -3.45 21.61 -16.04
C ARG A 209 -3.17 23.05 -15.60
N PRO A 210 -2.71 23.94 -16.49
CA PRO A 210 -2.60 25.34 -16.15
C PRO A 210 -3.92 25.79 -15.54
N VAL A 211 -3.86 26.51 -14.42
CA VAL A 211 -5.05 27.13 -13.84
C VAL A 211 -5.64 27.97 -14.97
N TYR A 212 -6.82 27.61 -15.44
CA TYR A 212 -7.51 28.41 -16.45
C TYR A 212 -7.82 29.75 -15.79
N SER A 213 -7.00 30.76 -16.07
CA SER A 213 -7.34 32.17 -15.83
C SER A 213 -8.27 32.64 -16.94
N GLY A 214 -9.34 31.87 -17.19
CA GLY A 214 -10.44 32.33 -18.02
C GLY A 214 -11.12 33.52 -17.35
N PRO A 215 -11.85 34.37 -18.11
CA PRO A 215 -12.58 35.48 -17.54
C PRO A 215 -13.45 34.96 -16.38
N LYS A 216 -13.36 35.63 -15.22
CA LYS A 216 -14.02 35.31 -13.95
C LYS A 216 -15.34 34.55 -14.17
N ALA A 217 -15.53 33.46 -13.41
CA ALA A 217 -16.83 32.80 -13.30
C ALA A 217 -17.94 33.86 -13.23
N PRO A 218 -19.00 33.77 -14.06
CA PRO A 218 -20.05 34.78 -14.07
C PRO A 218 -20.72 34.80 -12.69
N TYR A 219 -20.47 35.91 -11.99
CA TYR A 219 -21.12 36.42 -10.79
C TYR A 219 -21.02 35.55 -9.53
N SER A 220 -20.36 36.10 -8.51
CA SER A 220 -20.65 35.76 -7.12
C SER A 220 -22.15 35.96 -6.88
N ILE A 221 -22.87 34.90 -6.53
CA ILE A 221 -24.23 35.04 -6.03
C ILE A 221 -24.09 35.65 -4.63
N THR A 222 -24.26 36.96 -4.53
CA THR A 222 -24.42 37.62 -3.23
C THR A 222 -25.68 37.04 -2.58
N PRO A 223 -25.62 36.50 -1.35
CA PRO A 223 -26.83 36.11 -0.65
C PRO A 223 -27.75 37.34 -0.52
N PRO A 224 -29.07 37.18 -0.64
CA PRO A 224 -29.99 38.30 -0.52
C PRO A 224 -29.80 38.96 0.86
N ASN A 225 -29.63 40.28 0.85
CA ASN A 225 -29.63 41.11 2.06
C ASN A 225 -31.00 40.97 2.74
N THR A 226 -31.04 40.31 3.89
CA THR A 226 -32.22 40.35 4.76
C THR A 226 -32.15 41.59 5.64
N THR A 227 -32.62 42.70 5.11
CA THR A 227 -33.02 43.96 5.77
C THR A 227 -34.14 44.49 4.89
N ASP A 228 -35.38 44.75 5.30
CA ASP A 228 -36.00 45.12 6.58
C ASP A 228 -37.39 44.42 6.65
N SER A 229 -38.27 44.51 7.64
CA SER A 229 -38.52 45.53 8.68
C SER A 229 -39.48 44.94 9.71
N LYS A 230 -39.33 45.37 10.97
CA LYS A 230 -40.42 45.36 11.95
C LYS A 230 -41.64 46.13 11.41
N ASN A 231 -42.83 45.58 11.61
CA ASN A 231 -43.97 46.23 12.25
C ASN A 231 -44.88 45.16 12.82
#